data_AF-A0A7Z8Y215-F1
#
_entry.id   AF-A0A7Z8Y215-F1
#
_cell.length_a   1.000
_cell.length_b   1.000
_cell.length_c   1.000
_cell.angle_alpha   90.00
_cell.angle_beta   90.00
_cell.angle_gamma   90.00
#
_symmetry.space_group_name_H-M   'P 1'
#
loop_
_entity.id
_entity.type
_entity.pdbx_description
1 polymer ?
#
loop_
_entity_poly.entity_id
_entity_poly.type
_entity_poly.pdbx_seq_one_letter_code
_entity_poly.pdbx_strand_id
1 'polypeptide(L)' 'MLGGAAYLVGERGPEVFRPATGGEVGPVSGGGVTVNVAVDGGAPALLRSEAQIAQMLARAVSLGARRM' A
#
# COMPACT_ATOMS: atom_id res chain seq x y z
N MET A 1 0.53 -28.41 6.02
CA MET A 1 1.27 -27.70 4.97
C MET A 1 1.04 -26.21 5.18
N LEU A 2 2.09 -25.43 5.42
CA LEU A 2 2.01 -23.97 5.36
C LEU A 2 2.14 -23.60 3.88
N GLY A 3 1.03 -23.19 3.24
CA GLY A 3 1.08 -22.68 1.85
C GLY A 3 1.96 -21.44 1.78
N GLY A 4 2.74 -21.29 0.71
CA GLY A 4 3.64 -20.15 0.53
C GLY A 4 2.88 -18.81 0.52
N ALA A 5 3.54 -17.73 0.95
CA ALA A 5 2.94 -16.40 0.95
C ALA A 5 2.74 -15.87 -0.48
N ALA A 6 1.72 -15.02 -0.66
CA ALA A 6 1.47 -14.37 -1.92
C ALA A 6 2.58 -13.36 -2.26
N TYR A 7 3.01 -13.29 -3.52
CA TYR A 7 4.04 -12.34 -3.96
C TYR A 7 3.68 -11.66 -5.28
N LEU A 8 4.21 -10.46 -5.49
CA LEU A 8 3.99 -9.68 -6.71
C LEU A 8 4.72 -10.33 -7.89
N VAL A 9 4.04 -10.40 -9.03
CA VAL A 9 4.58 -10.87 -10.31
C VAL A 9 4.36 -9.83 -11.40
N GLY A 10 5.17 -9.90 -12.46
CA GLY A 10 5.12 -8.99 -13.61
C GLY A 10 6.02 -7.76 -13.49
N GLU A 11 6.61 -7.34 -14.61
CA GLU A 11 7.52 -6.18 -14.69
C GLU A 11 6.81 -4.84 -14.93
N ARG A 12 5.46 -4.84 -14.96
CA ARG A 12 4.63 -3.67 -15.33
C ARG A 12 3.48 -3.33 -14.37
N GLY A 13 3.25 -4.06 -13.28
CA GLY A 13 2.11 -3.74 -12.40
C GLY A 13 1.57 -4.90 -11.54
N PRO A 14 0.40 -4.70 -10.90
CA PRO A 14 -0.07 -5.41 -9.70
C PRO A 14 -0.70 -6.76 -10.01
N GLU A 15 0.11 -7.73 -10.43
CA GLU A 15 -0.29 -9.14 -10.43
C GLU A 15 0.24 -9.81 -9.18
N VAL A 16 -0.55 -10.70 -8.57
CA VAL A 16 -0.13 -11.47 -7.39
C VAL A 16 -0.24 -12.94 -7.68
N PHE A 17 0.87 -13.65 -7.45
CA PHE A 17 0.89 -15.10 -7.44
C PHE A 17 0.60 -15.61 -6.04
N ARG A 18 -0.33 -16.56 -5.93
CA ARG A 18 -0.68 -17.26 -4.68
C ARG A 18 -0.31 -18.73 -4.78
N PRO A 19 0.64 -19.24 -3.96
CA PRO A 19 1.00 -20.65 -3.93
C PRO A 19 -0.09 -21.51 -3.25
N ALA A 20 -1.04 -22.03 -4.04
CA ALA A 20 -1.77 -23.26 -3.71
C ALA A 20 -1.15 -24.43 -4.49
N THR A 21 -1.58 -25.69 -4.29
CA THR A 21 -1.02 -26.90 -4.94
C THR A 21 -0.91 -26.81 -6.48
N GLY A 22 -1.56 -25.83 -7.13
CA GLY A 22 -1.37 -25.47 -8.54
C GLY A 22 -0.96 -24.02 -8.86
N GLY A 23 -0.86 -23.11 -7.87
CA GLY A 23 -0.57 -21.68 -8.08
C GLY A 23 -1.65 -20.91 -8.86
N GLU A 24 -2.03 -19.72 -8.42
CA GLU A 24 -2.95 -18.84 -9.17
C GLU A 24 -2.34 -17.46 -9.37
N VAL A 25 -2.37 -16.95 -10.61
CA VAL A 25 -2.08 -15.55 -10.95
C VAL A 25 -3.41 -14.84 -11.13
N GLY A 26 -3.64 -13.80 -10.34
CA GLY A 26 -4.84 -12.98 -10.43
C GLY A 26 -4.55 -11.52 -10.12
N PRO A 27 -5.51 -10.62 -10.40
CA PRO A 27 -5.37 -9.22 -10.02
C PRO A 27 -5.20 -9.09 -8.51
N VAL A 28 -4.49 -8.05 -8.07
CA VAL A 28 -4.52 -7.65 -6.66
C VAL A 28 -5.97 -7.38 -6.25
N SER A 29 -6.53 -8.26 -5.43
CA SER A 29 -7.82 -8.04 -4.79
C SER A 29 -7.65 -6.95 -3.74
N GLY A 30 -8.24 -5.77 -3.99
CA GLY A 30 -8.07 -4.56 -3.19
C GLY A 30 -6.99 -3.65 -3.79
N GLY A 31 -7.42 -2.77 -4.70
CA GLY A 31 -6.52 -1.83 -5.35
C GLY A 31 -5.79 -0.98 -4.32
N GLY A 32 -4.47 -1.07 -4.30
CA GLY A 32 -3.64 -0.17 -3.49
C GLY A 32 -3.90 1.27 -3.92
N VAL A 33 -4.20 2.14 -2.96
CA VAL A 33 -4.38 3.57 -3.23
C VAL A 33 -3.02 4.25 -3.14
N THR A 34 -2.48 4.68 -4.28
CA THR A 34 -1.28 5.51 -4.32
C THR A 34 -1.67 6.97 -4.06
N VAL A 35 -1.17 7.54 -2.97
CA VAL A 35 -1.37 8.96 -2.63
C VAL A 35 -0.07 9.71 -2.84
N ASN A 36 -0.07 10.65 -3.80
CA ASN A 36 1.05 11.56 -4.02
C ASN A 36 0.89 12.80 -3.13
N VAL A 37 1.89 13.10 -2.30
CA VAL A 37 1.87 14.25 -1.38
C VAL A 37 3.04 15.17 -1.70
N ALA A 38 2.75 16.44 -2.00
CA ALA A 38 3.76 17.49 -2.14
C ALA A 38 4.02 18.13 -0.77
N VAL A 39 5.29 18.17 -0.35
CA VAL A 39 5.70 18.78 0.92
C VAL A 39 6.77 19.82 0.64
N ASP A 40 6.53 21.05 1.10
CA ASP A 40 7.48 22.14 0.99
C ASP A 40 8.72 21.86 1.87
N GLY A 41 9.90 22.21 1.36
CA GLY A 41 11.19 21.87 2.00
C GLY A 41 11.74 20.47 1.71
N GLY A 42 11.07 19.64 0.91
CA GLY A 42 11.60 18.38 0.36
C GLY A 42 11.86 17.28 1.39
N ALA A 43 12.71 16.30 1.04
CA ALA A 43 12.98 15.12 1.87
C ALA A 43 13.43 15.40 3.32
N PRO A 44 14.24 16.44 3.61
CA PRO A 44 14.63 16.76 4.99
C PRO A 44 13.45 17.22 5.86
N ALA A 45 12.45 17.88 5.28
CA ALA A 45 11.23 18.28 6.00
C ALA A 45 10.37 17.06 6.37
N LEU A 46 10.40 16.00 5.54
CA LEU A 46 9.74 14.73 5.84
C LEU A 46 10.40 14.00 7.01
N LEU A 47 11.74 13.95 7.03
CA LEU A 47 12.51 13.24 8.06
C LEU A 47 12.34 13.83 9.46
N ARG A 48 12.18 15.16 9.58
CA ARG A 48 11.90 15.82 10.87
C ARG A 48 10.48 15.55 11.38
N SER A 49 9.59 15.06 10.51
CA SER A 49 8.14 15.14 10.68
C SER A 49 7.44 13.78 10.53
N GLU A 50 8.18 12.66 10.58
CA GLU A 50 7.65 11.31 10.35
C GLU A 50 6.40 11.00 11.19
N ALA A 51 6.44 11.29 12.49
CA ALA A 51 5.29 11.14 13.38
C ALA A 51 4.12 12.06 12.98
N GLN A 52 4.39 13.28 12.54
CA GLN A 52 3.36 14.24 12.15
C GLN A 52 2.68 13.83 10.84
N ILE A 53 3.44 13.32 9.87
CA ILE A 53 2.94 12.79 8.60
C ILE A 53 2.11 11.53 8.85
N ALA A 54 2.61 10.60 9.66
CA ALA A 54 1.87 9.40 10.05
C ALA A 54 0.52 9.75 10.72
N GLN A 55 0.50 10.76 11.60
CA GLN A 55 -0.73 11.25 12.23
C GLN A 55 -1.67 11.94 11.24
N MET A 56 -1.17 12.70 10.27
CA MET A 56 -2.00 13.30 9.22
C MET A 56 -2.65 12.22 8.33
N LEU A 57 -1.87 11.22 7.92
CA LEU A 57 -2.37 10.10 7.13
C LEU A 57 -3.41 9.29 7.89
N ALA A 58 -3.14 8.92 9.16
CA ALA A 58 -4.08 8.19 10.00
C ALA A 58 -5.40 8.94 10.18
N ARG A 59 -5.36 10.27 10.33
CA ARG A 59 -6.56 11.13 10.39
C ARG A 59 -7.33 11.12 9.07
N ALA A 60 -6.66 11.24 7.93
CA ALA A 60 -7.31 11.22 6.62
C ALA A 60 -8.00 9.87 6.34
N VAL A 61 -7.33 8.76 6.65
CA VAL A 61 -7.91 7.40 6.54
C VAL A 61 -9.14 7.26 7.44
N SER A 62 -9.03 7.70 8.70
CA SER A 62 -10.15 7.66 9.66
C SER A 62 -11.34 8.50 9.20
N LEU A 63 -11.10 9.64 8.55
CA LEU A 63 -12.15 10.49 7.99
C LEU A 63 -12.85 9.80 6.81
N GLY A 64 -12.08 9.20 5.90
CA GLY A 64 -12.61 8.44 4.77
C GLY A 64 -13.47 7.26 5.21
N ALA A 65 -13.00 6.48 6.18
CA ALA A 65 -13.72 5.32 6.71
C ALA A 65 -15.07 5.67 7.35
N ARG A 66 -15.21 6.86 7.95
CA ARG A 66 -16.48 7.34 8.53
C ARG A 66 -17.49 7.82 7.49
N ARG A 67 -17.05 8.06 6.25
CA ARG A 67 -17.90 8.58 5.16
C ARG A 67 -18.37 7.47 4.20
N MET A 68 -18.02 6.22 4.50
CA MET A 68 -18.52 5.02 3.82
C MET A 68 -19.71 4.41 4.55
#